data_AF-A0A3A0G794-F1
#
_entry.id   AF-A0A3A0G794-F1
#
_cell.length_a   1.000
_cell.length_b   1.000
_cell.length_c   1.000
_cell.angle_alpha   90.00
_cell.angle_beta   90.00
_cell.angle_gamma   90.00
#
_symmetry.space_group_name_H-M   'P 1'
#
loop_
_entity.id
_entity.type
_entity.pdbx_description
1 polymer ?
#
loop_
_entity_poly.entity_id
_entity_poly.type
_entity_poly.pdbx_seq_one_letter_code
_entity_poly.pdbx_strand_id
1 'polypeptide(L)'
;MNPRVRVQEQRETNEQDLNIEAARTVRTVSSGMAAIWQYRTLLQPRFGMTAFSLWSHRIVRYLSPLAYGMMIIATFLTIRNPTVFAILLYSHLVFIGLDLLSKTAGRMGITIPVIWLAEYFIVMNYSLFRGLVLFLRKRSYDKWTPGAS
;
A
#
# COMPACT_ATOMS: atom_id res chain seq x y z
N MET A 1 26.45 -12.99 23.67
CA MET A 1 25.09 -12.67 23.18
C MET A 1 24.81 -13.50 21.93
N ASN A 2 23.71 -14.26 21.89
CA ASN A 2 23.43 -15.24 20.82
C ASN A 2 23.01 -14.53 19.51
N PRO A 3 23.62 -14.82 18.35
CA PRO A 3 23.28 -14.21 17.06
C PRO A 3 21.80 -14.32 16.68
N ARG A 4 21.13 -15.42 17.06
CA ARG A 4 19.71 -15.64 16.77
C ARG A 4 18.79 -14.68 17.51
N VAL A 5 19.14 -14.32 18.74
CA VAL A 5 18.36 -13.40 19.58
C VAL A 5 18.38 -11.99 18.99
N ARG A 6 19.55 -11.53 18.48
CA ARG A 6 19.67 -10.22 17.82
C ARG A 6 18.83 -10.12 16.55
N VAL A 7 18.75 -11.20 15.77
CA VAL A 7 17.93 -11.21 14.54
C VAL A 7 16.44 -11.20 14.87
N GLN A 8 16.03 -11.83 15.98
CA GLN A 8 14.64 -11.79 16.44
C GLN A 8 14.24 -10.40 16.96
N GLU A 9 15.07 -9.78 17.79
CA GLU A 9 14.83 -8.43 18.33
C GLU A 9 14.78 -7.36 17.21
N GLN A 10 15.67 -7.44 16.22
CA GLN A 10 15.65 -6.56 15.06
C GLN A 10 14.37 -6.72 14.25
N ARG A 11 13.82 -7.93 14.16
CA ARG A 11 12.58 -8.20 13.45
C ARG A 11 11.37 -7.66 14.15
N GLU A 12 11.24 -7.87 15.45
CA GLU A 12 10.14 -7.33 16.23
C GLU A 12 10.10 -5.80 16.14
N THR A 13 11.27 -5.17 16.21
CA THR A 13 11.42 -3.72 15.99
C THR A 13 10.95 -3.32 14.59
N ASN A 14 11.45 -4.01 13.55
CA ASN A 14 11.04 -3.73 12.17
C ASN A 14 9.53 -3.93 11.96
N GLU A 15 8.93 -4.99 12.49
CA GLU A 15 7.49 -5.26 12.38
C GLU A 15 6.66 -4.19 13.09
N GLN A 16 7.09 -3.73 14.27
CA GLN A 16 6.47 -2.62 14.98
C GLN A 16 6.54 -1.33 14.16
N ASP A 17 7.71 -1.01 13.61
CA ASP A 17 7.91 0.16 12.75
C ASP A 17 7.05 0.10 11.48
N LEU A 18 6.95 -1.08 10.85
CA LEU A 18 6.08 -1.32 9.70
C LEU A 18 4.61 -1.08 10.05
N ASN A 19 4.15 -1.55 11.21
CA ASN A 19 2.78 -1.34 11.66
C ASN A 19 2.48 0.14 11.94
N ILE A 20 3.43 0.87 12.54
CA ILE A 20 3.32 2.31 12.78
C ILE A 20 3.27 3.06 11.44
N GLU A 21 4.15 2.72 10.49
CA GLU A 21 4.20 3.36 9.18
C GLU A 21 2.96 3.01 8.33
N ALA A 22 2.45 1.79 8.44
CA ALA A 22 1.18 1.37 7.84
C ALA A 22 0.01 2.23 8.37
N ALA A 23 -0.11 2.39 9.68
CA ALA A 23 -1.14 3.23 10.30
C ALA A 23 -1.00 4.70 9.87
N ARG A 24 0.22 5.23 9.84
CA ARG A 24 0.53 6.59 9.33
C ARG A 24 0.13 6.75 7.87
N THR A 25 0.40 5.74 7.05
CA THR A 25 0.03 5.71 5.63
C THR A 25 -1.49 5.74 5.46
N VAL A 26 -2.23 4.90 6.20
CA VAL A 26 -3.70 4.89 6.18
C VAL A 26 -4.26 6.28 6.52
N ARG A 27 -3.76 6.90 7.60
CA ARG A 27 -4.17 8.26 8.02
C ARG A 27 -3.87 9.28 6.92
N THR A 28 -2.64 9.31 6.40
CA THR A 28 -2.21 10.26 5.36
C THR A 28 -3.05 10.16 4.09
N VAL A 29 -3.34 8.94 3.64
CA VAL A 29 -4.17 8.70 2.45
C VAL A 29 -5.60 9.14 2.70
N SER A 30 -6.20 8.73 3.83
CA SER A 30 -7.59 9.09 4.14
C SER A 30 -7.79 10.61 4.26
N SER A 31 -6.91 11.30 4.98
CA SER A 31 -6.92 12.77 5.12
C SER A 31 -6.58 13.48 3.80
N GLY A 32 -5.61 12.96 3.05
CA GLY A 32 -5.23 13.51 1.75
C GLY A 32 -6.36 13.44 0.74
N MET A 33 -7.07 12.32 0.67
CA MET A 33 -8.24 12.14 -0.19
C MET A 33 -9.41 13.02 0.25
N ALA A 34 -9.64 13.15 1.56
CA ALA A 34 -10.65 14.08 2.08
C ALA A 34 -10.36 15.54 1.69
N ALA A 35 -9.09 15.96 1.78
CA ALA A 35 -8.67 17.31 1.37
C ALA A 35 -8.85 17.51 -0.15
N ILE A 36 -8.42 16.56 -0.98
CA ILE A 36 -8.62 16.62 -2.45
C ILE A 36 -10.11 16.73 -2.78
N TRP A 37 -10.97 16.00 -2.07
CA TRP A 37 -12.41 16.04 -2.27
C TRP A 37 -13.02 17.40 -1.88
N GLN A 38 -12.59 17.97 -0.76
CA GLN A 38 -13.01 19.29 -0.30
C GLN A 38 -12.59 20.39 -1.29
N TYR A 39 -11.36 20.31 -1.80
CA TYR A 39 -10.78 21.28 -2.73
C TYR A 39 -10.75 20.77 -4.19
N ARG A 40 -11.79 20.03 -4.60
CA ARG A 40 -11.86 19.43 -5.96
C ARG A 40 -11.80 20.45 -7.09
N THR A 41 -12.09 21.72 -6.81
CA THR A 41 -11.96 22.81 -7.79
C THR A 41 -10.52 22.98 -8.26
N LEU A 42 -9.51 22.70 -7.42
CA LEU A 42 -8.08 22.77 -7.74
C LEU A 42 -7.62 21.69 -8.75
N LEU A 43 -8.42 20.63 -8.93
CA LEU A 43 -8.16 19.59 -9.93
C LEU A 43 -8.52 20.00 -11.36
N GLN A 44 -9.18 21.15 -11.52
CA GLN A 44 -9.61 21.60 -12.83
C GLN A 44 -8.41 22.08 -13.67
N PRO A 45 -8.44 21.85 -15.00
CA PRO A 45 -7.33 22.20 -15.90
C PRO A 45 -6.91 23.69 -15.85
N ARG A 46 -7.81 24.57 -15.39
CA ARG A 46 -7.55 26.00 -15.18
C ARG A 46 -6.39 26.30 -14.22
N PHE A 47 -6.00 25.35 -13.37
CA PHE A 47 -4.87 25.48 -12.45
C PHE A 47 -3.55 24.90 -13.01
N GLY A 48 -3.53 24.51 -14.29
CA GLY A 48 -2.33 24.11 -15.02
C GLY A 48 -1.47 23.07 -14.28
N MET A 49 -0.26 23.47 -13.92
CA MET A 49 0.76 22.60 -13.29
C MET A 49 0.33 22.04 -11.93
N THR A 50 -0.45 22.79 -11.15
CA THR A 50 -0.94 22.34 -9.84
C THR A 50 -1.94 21.20 -10.00
N ALA A 51 -2.86 21.31 -10.97
CA ALA A 51 -3.80 20.24 -11.30
C ALA A 51 -3.05 18.99 -11.79
N PHE A 52 -2.06 19.15 -12.68
CA PHE A 52 -1.25 18.04 -13.18
C PHE A 52 -0.48 17.31 -12.05
N SER A 53 0.13 18.05 -11.14
CA SER A 53 0.89 17.49 -10.02
C SER A 53 0.01 16.73 -9.03
N LEU A 54 -1.21 17.23 -8.78
CA LEU A 54 -2.20 16.55 -7.94
C LEU A 54 -2.68 15.23 -8.57
N TRP A 55 -2.96 15.25 -9.88
CA TRP A 55 -3.37 14.06 -10.61
C TRP A 55 -2.28 12.99 -10.67
N SER A 56 -1.07 13.36 -11.10
CA SER A 56 0.01 12.39 -11.33
C SER A 56 0.63 11.86 -10.03
N HIS A 57 0.91 12.72 -9.05
CA HIS A 57 1.66 12.29 -7.85
C HIS A 57 0.74 11.77 -6.74
N ARG A 58 -0.41 12.39 -6.52
CA ARG A 58 -1.30 11.99 -5.40
C ARG A 58 -2.33 10.96 -5.85
N ILE A 59 -3.09 11.23 -6.90
CA ILE A 59 -4.19 10.34 -7.32
C ILE A 59 -3.64 9.00 -7.82
N VAL A 60 -2.70 9.00 -8.78
CA VAL A 60 -2.12 7.75 -9.29
C VAL A 60 -1.46 6.93 -8.18
N ARG A 61 -0.72 7.57 -7.26
CA ARG A 61 -0.08 6.86 -6.14
C ARG A 61 -1.10 6.20 -5.23
N TYR A 62 -2.20 6.87 -4.91
CA TYR A 62 -3.26 6.27 -4.11
C TYR A 62 -4.00 5.15 -4.86
N LEU A 63 -4.03 5.20 -6.20
CA LEU A 63 -4.63 4.16 -7.04
C LEU A 63 -3.72 2.93 -7.28
N SER A 64 -2.43 2.99 -6.92
CA SER A 64 -1.50 1.84 -7.01
C SER A 64 -2.10 0.50 -6.53
N PRO A 65 -2.71 0.39 -5.33
CA PRO A 65 -3.32 -0.87 -4.90
C PRO A 65 -4.52 -1.31 -5.76
N LEU A 66 -5.28 -0.37 -6.32
CA LEU A 66 -6.36 -0.70 -7.26
C LEU A 66 -5.80 -1.23 -8.58
N ALA A 67 -4.63 -0.75 -9.02
CA ALA A 67 -3.95 -1.30 -10.19
C ALA A 67 -3.56 -2.77 -9.99
N TYR A 68 -3.10 -3.15 -8.78
CA TYR A 68 -2.84 -4.55 -8.47
C TYR A 68 -4.12 -5.40 -8.51
N GLY A 69 -5.22 -4.90 -7.94
CA GLY A 69 -6.53 -5.58 -8.05
C GLY A 69 -7.03 -5.70 -9.50
N MET A 70 -6.86 -4.65 -10.31
CA MET A 70 -7.18 -4.67 -11.74
C MET A 70 -6.30 -5.65 -12.52
N MET A 71 -5.03 -5.84 -12.12
CA MET A 71 -4.13 -6.82 -12.73
C MET A 71 -4.61 -8.26 -12.48
N ILE A 72 -5.13 -8.56 -11.29
CA ILE A 72 -5.76 -9.86 -10.99
C ILE A 72 -6.96 -10.07 -11.92
N ILE A 73 -7.83 -9.07 -12.04
CA ILE A 73 -9.00 -9.13 -12.92
C ILE A 73 -8.56 -9.35 -14.38
N ALA A 74 -7.59 -8.57 -14.86
CA ALA A 74 -7.04 -8.69 -16.20
C ALA A 74 -6.48 -10.08 -16.49
N THR A 75 -5.91 -10.75 -15.47
CA THR A 75 -5.43 -12.13 -15.58
C THR A 75 -6.58 -13.07 -15.93
N PHE A 76 -7.72 -12.96 -15.24
CA PHE A 76 -8.90 -13.77 -15.53
C PHE A 76 -9.50 -13.48 -16.91
N LEU A 77 -9.53 -12.21 -17.36
CA LEU A 77 -10.00 -11.87 -18.70
C LEU A 77 -9.12 -12.45 -19.81
N THR A 78 -7.83 -12.65 -19.53
CA THR A 78 -6.86 -13.11 -20.54
C THR A 78 -6.77 -14.64 -20.64
N ILE A 79 -7.68 -15.38 -19.99
CA ILE A 79 -7.65 -16.85 -19.99
C ILE A 79 -7.67 -17.50 -21.39
N ARG A 80 -8.17 -16.77 -22.40
CA ARG A 80 -8.18 -17.22 -23.81
C ARG A 80 -6.81 -17.15 -24.49
N ASN A 81 -5.87 -16.37 -23.95
CA ASN A 81 -4.50 -16.29 -24.45
C ASN A 81 -3.54 -16.95 -23.44
N PRO A 82 -3.11 -18.20 -23.68
CA PRO A 82 -2.37 -18.97 -22.67
C PRO A 82 -1.02 -18.35 -22.30
N THR A 83 -0.35 -17.69 -23.25
CA THR A 83 0.95 -17.05 -22.99
C THR A 83 0.82 -15.87 -22.03
N VAL A 84 -0.10 -14.95 -22.33
CA VAL A 84 -0.29 -13.75 -21.50
C VAL A 84 -0.90 -14.14 -20.14
N PHE A 85 -1.83 -15.10 -20.13
CA PHE A 85 -2.36 -15.66 -18.89
C PHE A 85 -1.26 -16.25 -18.01
N ALA A 86 -0.37 -17.08 -18.56
CA ALA A 86 0.72 -17.69 -17.80
C ALA A 86 1.65 -16.63 -17.20
N ILE A 87 2.09 -15.64 -18.00
CA ILE A 87 2.97 -14.56 -17.52
C ILE A 87 2.34 -13.81 -16.35
N LEU A 88 1.08 -13.41 -16.50
CA LEU A 88 0.35 -12.72 -15.44
C LEU A 88 0.16 -13.63 -14.22
N LEU A 89 -0.27 -14.88 -14.40
CA LEU A 89 -0.46 -15.80 -13.29
C LEU A 89 0.84 -16.06 -12.51
N TYR A 90 1.96 -16.29 -13.22
CA TYR A 90 3.26 -16.48 -12.60
C TYR A 90 3.72 -15.25 -11.82
N SER A 91 3.48 -14.03 -12.32
CA SER A 91 3.84 -12.82 -11.57
C SER A 91 3.08 -12.75 -10.24
N HIS A 92 1.77 -13.04 -10.23
CA HIS A 92 0.98 -13.11 -8.98
C HIS A 92 1.51 -14.19 -8.04
N LEU A 93 1.82 -15.38 -8.54
CA LEU A 93 2.36 -16.47 -7.74
C LEU A 93 3.72 -16.14 -7.12
N VAL A 94 4.59 -15.42 -7.85
CA VAL A 94 5.87 -14.94 -7.33
C VAL A 94 5.65 -13.93 -6.20
N PHE A 95 4.77 -12.94 -6.38
CA PHE A 95 4.49 -11.96 -5.31
C PHE A 95 3.93 -12.62 -4.05
N ILE A 96 2.97 -13.53 -4.21
CA ILE A 96 2.39 -14.27 -3.07
C ILE A 96 3.42 -15.21 -2.44
N GLY A 97 4.23 -15.89 -3.25
CA GLY A 97 5.30 -16.76 -2.79
C GLY A 97 6.35 -16.01 -1.97
N LEU A 98 6.75 -14.82 -2.41
CA LEU A 98 7.68 -13.95 -1.68
C LEU A 98 7.12 -13.49 -0.34
N ASP A 99 5.83 -13.15 -0.26
CA ASP A 99 5.15 -12.79 0.99
C ASP A 99 5.14 -13.94 2.00
N LEU A 100 4.74 -15.13 1.55
CA LEU A 100 4.73 -16.34 2.38
C LEU A 100 6.14 -16.71 2.83
N LEU A 101 7.12 -16.58 1.95
CA LEU A 101 8.51 -16.82 2.26
C LEU A 101 9.03 -15.81 3.28
N SER A 102 8.60 -14.54 3.25
CA SER A 102 8.94 -13.53 4.27
C SER A 102 8.48 -13.95 5.66
N LYS A 103 7.20 -14.31 5.78
CA LYS A 103 6.61 -14.73 7.05
C LYS A 103 7.28 -16.01 7.59
N THR A 104 7.61 -16.95 6.70
CA THR A 104 8.21 -18.23 7.09
C THR A 104 9.70 -18.08 7.44
N ALA A 105 10.46 -17.34 6.63
CA ALA A 105 11.85 -16.98 6.93
C ALA A 105 11.95 -16.14 8.22
N GLY A 106 10.92 -15.32 8.47
CA GLY A 106 10.54 -14.67 9.74
C GLY A 106 10.73 -15.57 10.96
N ARG A 107 9.99 -16.68 10.95
CA ARG A 107 9.97 -17.66 12.04
C ARG A 107 11.28 -18.44 12.19
N MET A 108 12.02 -18.62 11.10
CA MET A 108 13.30 -19.34 11.09
C MET A 108 14.52 -18.47 11.46
N GLY A 109 14.33 -17.18 11.72
CA GLY A 109 15.43 -16.27 12.08
C GLY A 109 16.36 -15.90 10.91
N ILE A 110 15.92 -16.07 9.66
CA ILE A 110 16.68 -15.72 8.45
C ILE A 110 16.12 -14.45 7.83
N THR A 111 16.79 -13.31 7.95
CA THR A 111 16.40 -12.03 7.32
C THR A 111 17.10 -11.85 5.98
N ILE A 112 16.36 -11.97 4.87
CA ILE A 112 16.87 -11.61 3.53
C ILE A 112 16.27 -10.25 3.14
N PRO A 113 17.09 -9.23 2.79
CA PRO A 113 16.62 -7.89 2.48
C PRO A 113 15.57 -7.83 1.35
N VAL A 114 15.74 -8.66 0.31
CA VAL A 114 14.81 -8.75 -0.84
C VAL A 114 13.43 -9.23 -0.40
N ILE A 115 13.38 -10.16 0.54
CA ILE A 115 12.14 -10.74 1.03
C ILE A 115 11.39 -9.73 1.90
N TRP A 116 12.11 -8.99 2.74
CA TRP A 116 11.56 -7.88 3.53
C TRP A 116 10.99 -6.76 2.66
N LEU A 117 11.65 -6.45 1.53
CA LEU A 117 11.15 -5.46 0.57
C LEU A 117 9.80 -5.88 -0.04
N ALA A 118 9.60 -7.17 -0.32
CA ALA A 118 8.34 -7.68 -0.86
C ALA A 118 7.20 -7.55 0.17
N GLU A 119 7.46 -7.92 1.43
CA GLU A 119 6.50 -7.75 2.53
C GLU A 119 6.15 -6.26 2.74
N TYR A 120 7.17 -5.39 2.78
CA TYR A 120 6.98 -3.94 2.86
C TYR A 120 6.06 -3.43 1.75
N PHE A 121 6.30 -3.85 0.50
CA PHE A 121 5.49 -3.43 -0.64
C PHE A 121 4.03 -3.85 -0.49
N ILE A 122 3.76 -5.07 -0.03
CA ILE A 122 2.40 -5.59 0.17
C ILE A 122 1.68 -4.84 1.29
N VAL A 123 2.33 -4.68 2.45
CA VAL A 123 1.78 -3.97 3.61
C VAL A 123 1.46 -2.51 3.25
N MET A 124 2.33 -1.84 2.49
CA MET A 124 2.10 -0.48 2.04
C MET A 124 0.92 -0.38 1.07
N ASN A 125 0.85 -1.25 0.06
CA ASN A 125 -0.30 -1.24 -0.86
C ASN A 125 -1.62 -1.55 -0.13
N TYR A 126 -1.61 -2.48 0.82
CA TYR A 126 -2.77 -2.75 1.66
C TYR A 126 -3.18 -1.53 2.49
N SER A 127 -2.22 -0.82 3.06
CA SER A 127 -2.43 0.41 3.83
C SER A 127 -3.02 1.54 2.97
N LEU A 128 -2.52 1.71 1.74
CA LEU A 128 -3.08 2.64 0.76
C LEU A 128 -4.55 2.29 0.46
N PHE A 129 -4.85 1.01 0.20
CA PHE A 129 -6.22 0.55 -0.07
C PHE A 129 -7.15 0.79 1.11
N ARG A 130 -6.71 0.45 2.33
CA ARG A 130 -7.47 0.69 3.57
C ARG A 130 -7.78 2.18 3.73
N GLY A 131 -6.80 3.06 3.52
CA GLY A 131 -6.99 4.51 3.55
C GLY A 131 -8.03 5.02 2.55
N LEU A 132 -8.02 4.48 1.33
CA LEU A 132 -9.04 4.76 0.31
C LEU A 132 -10.43 4.30 0.73
N VAL A 133 -10.57 3.07 1.22
CA VAL A 133 -11.86 2.52 1.68
C VAL A 133 -12.44 3.33 2.84
N LEU A 134 -11.58 3.75 3.80
CA LEU A 134 -11.97 4.63 4.89
C LEU A 134 -12.52 5.97 4.39
N PHE A 135 -11.83 6.60 3.44
CA PHE A 135 -12.29 7.82 2.77
C PHE A 135 -13.65 7.61 2.08
N LEU A 136 -13.82 6.54 1.30
CA LEU A 136 -15.07 6.22 0.61
C LEU A 136 -16.23 6.01 1.59
N ARG A 137 -15.96 5.43 2.76
CA ARG A 137 -16.93 5.26 3.86
C ARG A 137 -17.24 6.56 4.62
N LYS A 138 -16.72 7.71 4.18
CA LYS A 138 -16.81 9.02 4.85
C LYS A 138 -16.36 9.00 6.32
N ARG A 139 -15.53 8.03 6.70
CA ARG A 139 -14.91 7.96 8.03
C ARG A 139 -13.54 8.63 7.94
N SER A 140 -13.45 9.85 8.47
CA SER A 140 -12.16 10.54 8.59
C SER A 140 -11.56 10.22 9.95
N TYR A 141 -10.25 9.92 9.99
CA TYR A 141 -9.54 9.54 11.22
C TYR A 141 -9.38 10.68 12.23
N ASP A 142 -9.60 11.93 11.80
CA ASP A 142 -9.63 13.09 12.69
C ASP A 142 -10.22 14.26 11.90
N LYS A 143 -11.41 14.71 12.26
CA LYS A 143 -11.71 16.14 12.11
C LYS A 143 -11.18 16.75 13.40
N TRP A 144 -10.08 17.50 13.32
CA TRP A 144 -9.64 18.31 14.45
C TRP A 144 -10.81 19.22 14.84
N THR A 145 -11.41 18.95 15.99
CA THR A 145 -12.40 19.84 16.61
C THR A 145 -11.60 20.77 17.50
N PRO A 146 -11.54 22.09 17.21
CA PRO A 146 -11.05 23.03 18.21
C PRO A 146 -11.88 22.81 19.47
N GLY A 147 -11.22 22.56 20.60
CA GLY A 147 -11.89 22.50 21.88
C GLY A 147 -12.65 23.80 22.07
N ALA A 148 -13.98 23.72 22.18
CA ALA A 148 -14.77 24.85 22.62
C ALA A 148 -14.43 25.06 24.10
N SER A 149 -13.53 26.00 24.36
CA SER A 149 -13.31 26.63 25.66
C SER A 149 -14.18 27.87 25.78
#